data_AF-Q6KIQ0-F1
#
_entry.id   AF-Q6KIQ0-F1
#
_cell.length_a   1.000
_cell.length_b   1.000
_cell.length_c   1.000
_cell.angle_alpha   90.00
_cell.angle_beta   90.00
_cell.angle_gamma   90.00
#
_symmetry.space_group_name_H-M   'P 1'
#
loop_
_entity.id
_entity.type
_entity.pdbx_description
1 polymer ?
#
loop_
_entity_poly.entity_id
_entity_poly.type
_entity_poly.pdbx_seq_one_letter_code
_entity_poly.pdbx_strand_id
1 'polypeptide(L)'
;MQNQKESLKFLLLKEFNIRCKENKIFYSLFSKTLENSLNSPNYLNEKEELEVLMTLESYLLLKEKFPLNCLDNTNHSKFFLLNPRFVLNKNTFKYGDDYIKIIIILPTLKSRAFLATDLLKYIRLKIGSLRTNRNFGKKLKFWENLILFLLPKKFFKFTTYDICDKLSLNKDEETEGFFKINESHFSFKNSWQVNFNSVTKEVIFLNSSFTILKIFDSKNFKY
;
A
#
# COMPACT_ATOMS: atom_id res chain seq x y z
N MET A 1 -20.24 13.95 -28.29
CA MET A 1 -19.92 13.45 -26.93
C MET A 1 -20.14 11.94 -26.94
N GLN A 2 -19.08 11.14 -27.00
CA GLN A 2 -19.21 9.68 -26.96
C GLN A 2 -19.53 9.25 -25.53
N ASN A 3 -20.64 8.53 -25.36
CA ASN A 3 -20.95 7.74 -24.15
C ASN A 3 -19.83 6.71 -23.95
N GLN A 4 -18.72 7.12 -23.35
CA GLN A 4 -17.73 6.18 -22.85
C GLN A 4 -18.39 5.46 -21.68
N LYS A 5 -18.72 4.19 -21.91
CA LYS A 5 -19.06 3.24 -20.85
C LYS A 5 -18.02 3.40 -19.74
N GLU A 6 -18.47 3.79 -18.53
CA GLU A 6 -17.57 3.91 -17.37
C GLU A 6 -16.82 2.58 -17.21
N SER A 7 -15.48 2.63 -17.24
CA SER A 7 -14.69 1.40 -17.06
C SER A 7 -14.84 0.89 -15.63
N LEU A 8 -14.73 -0.43 -15.44
CA LEU A 8 -14.84 -1.06 -14.11
C LEU A 8 -13.82 -0.47 -13.12
N LYS A 9 -12.67 -0.06 -13.65
CA LYS A 9 -11.59 0.60 -12.93
C LYS A 9 -11.96 2.00 -12.46
N PHE A 10 -12.65 2.78 -13.30
CA PHE A 10 -13.19 4.06 -12.87
C PHE A 10 -14.27 3.89 -11.79
N LEU A 11 -15.17 2.92 -11.96
CA LEU A 11 -16.17 2.58 -10.94
C LEU A 11 -15.52 2.23 -9.60
N LEU A 12 -14.46 1.43 -9.62
CA LEU A 12 -13.69 1.06 -8.44
C LEU A 12 -13.07 2.29 -7.74
N LEU A 13 -12.46 3.19 -8.51
CA LEU A 13 -11.85 4.42 -7.98
C LEU A 13 -12.90 5.39 -7.40
N LYS A 14 -14.04 5.51 -8.07
CA LYS A 14 -15.18 6.33 -7.64
C LYS A 14 -15.80 5.80 -6.34
N GLU A 15 -16.03 4.49 -6.26
CA GLU A 15 -16.54 3.82 -5.05
C GLU A 15 -15.59 4.01 -3.86
N PHE A 16 -14.28 3.85 -4.08
CA PHE A 16 -13.27 4.10 -3.06
C PHE A 16 -13.30 5.54 -2.53
N ASN A 17 -13.38 6.52 -3.45
CA ASN A 17 -13.44 7.94 -3.12
C ASN A 17 -14.69 8.28 -2.31
N ILE A 18 -15.87 7.83 -2.73
CA ILE A 18 -17.14 8.05 -2.02
C ILE A 18 -17.03 7.55 -0.58
N ARG A 19 -16.61 6.31 -0.39
CA ARG A 19 -16.45 5.70 0.94
C ARG A 19 -15.48 6.48 1.81
N CYS A 20 -14.36 6.91 1.25
CA CYS A 20 -13.38 7.68 2.02
C CYS A 20 -13.92 9.05 2.41
N LYS A 21 -14.56 9.77 1.48
CA LYS A 21 -15.12 11.11 1.74
C LYS A 21 -16.24 11.10 2.77
N GLU A 22 -17.22 10.22 2.60
CA GLU A 22 -18.36 10.11 3.52
C GLU A 22 -17.94 9.73 4.94
N ASN A 23 -16.83 9.00 5.07
CA ASN A 23 -16.34 8.49 6.34
C ASN A 23 -15.14 9.26 6.89
N LYS A 24 -14.76 10.38 6.25
CA LYS A 24 -13.61 11.22 6.61
C LYS A 24 -12.31 10.40 6.73
N ILE A 25 -12.13 9.42 5.86
CA ILE A 25 -10.94 8.57 5.79
C ILE A 25 -9.94 9.27 4.89
N PHE A 26 -8.74 9.55 5.42
CA PHE A 26 -7.68 10.18 4.63
C PHE A 26 -7.13 9.23 3.57
N TYR A 27 -6.94 9.77 2.36
CA TYR A 27 -6.16 9.16 1.30
C TYR A 27 -5.59 10.24 0.37
N SER A 28 -4.66 9.85 -0.50
CA SER A 28 -4.18 10.66 -1.62
C SER A 28 -4.00 9.78 -2.86
N LEU A 29 -4.33 10.26 -4.06
CA LEU A 29 -3.84 9.58 -5.27
C LEU A 29 -2.30 9.54 -5.27
N PHE A 30 -1.72 8.54 -5.92
CA PHE A 30 -0.26 8.37 -5.95
C PHE A 30 0.25 7.87 -7.30
N SER A 31 1.57 8.03 -7.53
CA SER A 31 2.29 7.42 -8.65
C SER A 31 1.59 7.72 -10.00
N LYS A 32 1.46 6.73 -10.88
CA LYS A 32 0.80 6.88 -12.18
C LYS A 32 -0.66 7.31 -12.11
N THR A 33 -1.39 6.94 -11.04
CA THR A 33 -2.78 7.40 -10.86
C THR A 33 -2.82 8.90 -10.65
N LEU A 34 -1.89 9.41 -9.85
CA LEU A 34 -1.73 10.86 -9.65
C LEU A 34 -1.24 11.55 -10.93
N GLU A 35 -0.24 11.00 -11.60
CA GLU A 35 0.27 11.54 -12.87
C GLU A 35 -0.84 11.67 -13.92
N ASN A 36 -1.65 10.62 -14.11
CA ASN A 36 -2.80 10.65 -15.01
C ASN A 36 -3.82 11.72 -14.59
N SER A 37 -4.10 11.86 -13.29
CA SER A 37 -5.04 12.87 -12.80
C SER A 37 -4.59 14.31 -13.05
N LEU A 38 -3.28 14.57 -13.11
CA LEU A 38 -2.72 15.90 -13.34
C LEU A 38 -2.49 16.19 -14.82
N ASN A 39 -1.96 15.23 -15.57
CA ASN A 39 -1.50 15.43 -16.95
C ASN A 39 -2.56 15.04 -17.99
N SER A 40 -3.52 14.19 -17.64
CA SER A 40 -4.53 13.66 -18.56
C SER A 40 -5.86 13.45 -17.84
N PRO A 41 -6.48 14.53 -17.32
CA PRO A 41 -7.60 14.43 -16.38
C PRO A 41 -8.84 13.72 -16.93
N ASN A 42 -8.95 13.56 -18.24
CA ASN A 42 -10.08 12.90 -18.91
C ASN A 42 -9.74 11.50 -19.44
N TYR A 43 -8.57 10.94 -19.07
CA TYR A 43 -8.10 9.66 -19.58
C TYR A 43 -7.58 8.77 -18.47
N LEU A 44 -8.06 7.52 -18.44
CA LEU A 44 -7.56 6.48 -17.56
C LEU A 44 -6.94 5.37 -18.39
N ASN A 45 -5.64 5.11 -18.17
CA ASN A 45 -4.99 3.99 -18.80
C ASN A 45 -5.46 2.68 -18.17
N GLU A 46 -6.24 1.89 -18.90
CA GLU A 46 -6.77 0.60 -18.43
C GLU A 46 -5.68 -0.40 -18.02
N LYS A 47 -4.47 -0.30 -18.57
CA LYS A 47 -3.36 -1.22 -18.26
C LYS A 47 -2.58 -0.89 -16.98
N GLU A 48 -2.74 0.30 -16.41
CA GLU A 48 -1.93 0.74 -15.26
C GLU A 48 -2.51 0.31 -13.92
N GLU A 49 -1.73 0.13 -12.86
CA GLU A 49 -2.34 -0.12 -11.55
C GLU A 49 -2.91 1.19 -10.97
N LEU A 50 -4.07 1.10 -10.30
CA LEU A 50 -4.55 2.21 -9.48
C LEU A 50 -3.80 2.21 -8.15
N GLU A 51 -3.21 3.35 -7.77
CA GLU A 51 -2.41 3.49 -6.56
C GLU A 51 -2.85 4.72 -5.74
N VAL A 52 -2.99 4.51 -4.44
CA VAL A 52 -3.31 5.57 -3.46
C VAL A 52 -2.37 5.46 -2.25
N LEU A 53 -2.14 6.57 -1.57
CA LEU A 53 -1.50 6.60 -0.26
C LEU A 53 -2.55 6.70 0.85
N MET A 54 -2.32 6.02 1.97
CA MET A 54 -3.11 6.15 3.20
C MET A 54 -2.20 6.03 4.43
N THR A 55 -2.56 6.69 5.53
CA THR A 55 -1.96 6.36 6.83
C THR A 55 -2.43 4.99 7.28
N LEU A 56 -1.71 4.35 8.20
CA LEU A 56 -2.14 3.09 8.78
C LEU A 56 -3.52 3.23 9.46
N GLU A 57 -3.75 4.30 10.22
CA GLU A 57 -5.04 4.49 10.91
C GLU A 57 -6.19 4.62 9.92
N SER A 58 -5.97 5.37 8.83
CA SER A 58 -6.97 5.55 7.77
C SER A 58 -7.31 4.22 7.09
N TYR A 59 -6.30 3.39 6.84
CA TYR A 59 -6.52 2.06 6.29
C TYR A 59 -7.27 1.14 7.26
N LEU A 60 -6.91 1.15 8.55
CA LEU A 60 -7.60 0.36 9.58
C LEU A 60 -9.07 0.77 9.70
N LEU A 61 -9.36 2.08 9.68
CA LEU A 61 -10.73 2.61 9.67
C LEU A 61 -11.51 2.20 8.42
N LEU A 62 -10.88 2.24 7.24
CA LEU A 62 -11.48 1.75 5.99
C LEU A 62 -11.83 0.26 6.09
N LYS A 63 -10.90 -0.54 6.61
CA LYS A 63 -11.06 -1.99 6.76
C LYS A 63 -12.14 -2.35 7.77
N GLU A 64 -12.24 -1.60 8.87
CA GLU A 64 -13.28 -1.77 9.88
C GLU A 64 -14.67 -1.48 9.31
N LYS A 65 -14.82 -0.34 8.62
CA LYS A 65 -16.12 0.08 8.05
C LYS A 65 -16.54 -0.73 6.83
N PHE A 66 -15.56 -1.15 6.02
CA PHE A 66 -15.81 -1.82 4.75
C PHE A 66 -15.01 -3.12 4.61
N PRO A 67 -15.24 -4.10 5.50
CA PRO A 67 -14.41 -5.30 5.59
C PRO A 67 -14.50 -6.19 4.35
N LEU A 68 -15.57 -6.09 3.56
CA LEU A 68 -15.73 -6.81 2.28
C LEU A 68 -14.95 -6.17 1.13
N ASN A 69 -14.42 -4.96 1.32
CA ASN A 69 -13.73 -4.22 0.27
C ASN A 69 -12.22 -4.17 0.45
N CYS A 70 -11.72 -4.66 1.58
CA CYS A 70 -10.30 -4.66 1.89
C CYS A 70 -9.71 -6.08 1.81
N LEU A 71 -8.64 -6.23 1.04
CA LEU A 71 -7.82 -7.43 0.95
C LEU A 71 -6.41 -7.14 1.45
N ASP A 72 -5.89 -7.96 2.35
CA ASP A 72 -4.53 -7.84 2.91
C ASP A 72 -3.98 -9.18 3.41
N ASN A 73 -2.80 -9.18 4.04
CA ASN A 73 -2.18 -10.38 4.61
C ASN A 73 -2.94 -10.97 5.81
N THR A 74 -3.85 -10.24 6.43
CA THR A 74 -4.63 -10.76 7.56
C THR A 74 -5.75 -11.68 7.12
N ASN A 75 -6.29 -11.45 5.91
CA ASN A 75 -7.41 -12.18 5.34
C ASN A 75 -7.06 -12.99 4.08
N HIS A 76 -5.80 -12.91 3.60
CA HIS A 76 -5.37 -13.60 2.41
C HIS A 76 -3.96 -14.21 2.54
N SER A 77 -3.88 -15.55 2.58
CA SER A 77 -2.70 -16.35 2.93
C SER A 77 -1.47 -16.21 2.02
N LYS A 78 -1.63 -15.70 0.77
CA LYS A 78 -0.49 -15.51 -0.15
C LYS A 78 0.32 -14.23 0.11
N PHE A 79 -0.18 -13.31 0.94
CA PHE A 79 0.56 -12.09 1.30
C PHE A 79 1.26 -12.31 2.64
N PHE A 80 2.59 -12.22 2.63
CA PHE A 80 3.41 -12.37 3.85
C PHE A 80 3.63 -11.04 4.57
N LEU A 81 3.58 -9.94 3.84
CA LEU A 81 3.67 -8.58 4.36
C LEU A 81 2.34 -7.86 4.11
N LEU A 82 2.07 -6.82 4.89
CA LEU A 82 0.96 -5.90 4.65
C LEU A 82 1.00 -5.44 3.20
N ASN A 83 -0.02 -5.80 2.43
CA ASN A 83 -0.14 -5.40 1.03
C ASN A 83 -1.61 -5.08 0.75
N PRO A 84 -2.11 -3.95 1.28
CA PRO A 84 -3.52 -3.69 1.28
C PRO A 84 -4.01 -3.32 -0.10
N ARG A 85 -5.19 -3.85 -0.43
CA ARG A 85 -5.89 -3.61 -1.68
C ARG A 85 -7.33 -3.26 -1.38
N PHE A 86 -7.88 -2.33 -2.13
CA PHE A 86 -9.30 -2.08 -2.18
C PHE A 86 -9.91 -2.75 -3.43
N VAL A 87 -11.01 -3.45 -3.23
CA VAL A 87 -11.78 -4.16 -4.26
C VAL A 87 -13.27 -3.89 -4.05
N LEU A 88 -14.09 -4.07 -5.09
CA LEU A 88 -15.55 -3.90 -4.97
C LEU A 88 -16.18 -4.95 -4.04
N ASN A 89 -15.68 -6.19 -4.09
CA ASN A 89 -16.09 -7.25 -3.17
C ASN A 89 -15.03 -8.37 -3.13
N LYS A 90 -14.46 -8.61 -1.95
CA LYS A 90 -13.40 -9.60 -1.74
C LYS A 90 -13.87 -11.04 -1.90
N ASN A 91 -15.16 -11.32 -1.71
CA ASN A 91 -15.70 -12.67 -1.81
C ASN A 91 -15.80 -13.12 -3.27
N THR A 92 -15.92 -12.18 -4.21
CA THR A 92 -16.00 -12.44 -5.65
C THR A 92 -14.68 -12.15 -6.38
N PHE A 93 -13.68 -11.61 -5.68
CA PHE A 93 -12.40 -11.22 -6.26
C PHE A 93 -11.59 -12.42 -6.76
N LYS A 94 -11.13 -12.33 -8.01
CA LYS A 94 -10.23 -13.30 -8.66
C LYS A 94 -8.87 -12.67 -8.94
N TYR A 95 -7.85 -13.52 -9.06
CA TYR A 95 -6.53 -13.07 -9.51
C TYR A 95 -6.61 -12.52 -10.92
N GLY A 96 -6.19 -11.28 -11.09
CA GLY A 96 -6.25 -10.57 -12.37
C GLY A 96 -7.36 -9.52 -12.44
N ASP A 97 -8.31 -9.52 -11.48
CA ASP A 97 -9.31 -8.47 -11.38
C ASP A 97 -8.67 -7.14 -10.98
N ASP A 98 -9.30 -6.02 -11.38
CA ASP A 98 -8.89 -4.68 -10.99
C ASP A 98 -8.98 -4.48 -9.47
N TYR A 99 -7.98 -3.80 -8.92
CA TYR A 99 -7.93 -3.39 -7.53
C TYR A 99 -7.22 -2.03 -7.42
N ILE A 100 -7.46 -1.33 -6.31
CA ILE A 100 -6.64 -0.18 -5.92
C ILE A 100 -5.59 -0.69 -4.94
N LYS A 101 -4.33 -0.49 -5.28
CA LYS A 101 -3.22 -0.74 -4.38
C LYS A 101 -3.10 0.41 -3.40
N ILE A 102 -3.21 0.11 -2.11
CA ILE A 102 -3.09 1.10 -1.04
C ILE A 102 -1.67 1.04 -0.52
N ILE A 103 -0.91 2.12 -0.70
CA ILE A 103 0.44 2.27 -0.15
C ILE A 103 0.31 2.91 1.24
N ILE A 104 0.73 2.18 2.25
CA ILE A 104 0.70 2.62 3.64
C ILE A 104 1.91 3.49 3.91
N ILE A 105 1.64 4.71 4.39
CA ILE A 105 2.63 5.66 4.85
C ILE A 105 2.63 5.75 6.37
N LEU A 106 3.82 5.82 6.94
CA LEU A 106 4.05 6.08 8.36
C LEU A 106 4.93 7.30 8.53
N PRO A 107 4.41 8.39 9.11
CA PRO A 107 5.25 9.47 9.60
C PRO A 107 6.22 8.92 10.65
N THR A 108 7.54 9.12 10.47
CA THR A 108 8.58 8.57 11.34
C THR A 108 9.87 9.37 11.23
N LEU A 109 10.85 9.07 12.08
CA LEU A 109 12.25 9.51 11.96
C LEU A 109 12.97 8.78 10.84
N LYS A 110 13.94 9.44 10.20
CA LYS A 110 14.78 8.88 9.13
C LYS A 110 15.58 7.65 9.59
N SER A 111 16.10 7.70 10.82
CA SER A 111 16.86 6.60 11.44
C SER A 111 16.02 5.32 11.56
N ARG A 112 14.76 5.44 12.00
CA ARG A 112 13.82 4.32 12.10
C ARG A 112 13.42 3.79 10.72
N ALA A 113 13.18 4.67 9.76
CA ALA A 113 12.90 4.28 8.37
C ALA A 113 14.05 3.49 7.74
N PHE A 114 15.31 3.88 8.04
CA PHE A 114 16.48 3.15 7.59
C PHE A 114 16.52 1.72 8.15
N LEU A 115 16.36 1.57 9.47
CA LEU A 115 16.32 0.25 10.13
C LEU A 115 15.18 -0.64 9.61
N ALA A 116 13.99 -0.06 9.41
CA ALA A 116 12.85 -0.79 8.88
C ALA A 116 13.07 -1.26 7.43
N THR A 117 13.76 -0.46 6.61
CA THR A 117 14.12 -0.85 5.25
C THR A 117 14.94 -2.13 5.25
N ASP A 118 15.96 -2.22 6.10
CA ASP A 118 16.84 -3.38 6.15
C ASP A 118 16.14 -4.62 6.71
N LEU A 119 15.28 -4.43 7.71
CA LEU A 119 14.43 -5.50 8.24
C LEU A 119 13.46 -6.04 7.17
N LEU A 120 12.79 -5.16 6.42
CA LEU A 120 11.85 -5.56 5.36
C LEU A 120 12.55 -6.25 4.19
N LYS A 121 13.73 -5.77 3.80
CA LYS A 121 14.59 -6.47 2.82
C LYS A 121 14.95 -7.87 3.31
N TYR A 122 15.40 -8.00 4.55
CA TYR A 122 15.77 -9.28 5.15
C TYR A 122 14.58 -10.25 5.16
N ILE A 123 13.42 -9.81 5.65
CA ILE A 123 12.19 -10.61 5.67
C ILE A 123 11.84 -11.08 4.26
N ARG A 124 11.88 -10.19 3.26
CA ARG A 124 11.58 -10.53 1.88
C ARG A 124 12.56 -11.54 1.30
N LEU A 125 13.86 -11.38 1.54
CA LEU A 125 14.88 -12.33 1.08
C LEU A 125 14.64 -13.72 1.67
N LYS A 126 14.33 -13.80 2.97
CA LYS A 126 14.00 -15.06 3.64
C LYS A 126 12.71 -15.68 3.08
N ILE A 127 11.65 -14.91 2.85
CA ILE A 127 10.43 -15.43 2.21
C ILE A 127 10.71 -15.89 0.76
N GLY A 128 11.53 -15.13 0.03
CA GLY A 128 11.93 -15.43 -1.33
C GLY A 128 12.69 -16.75 -1.45
N SER A 129 13.71 -16.95 -0.60
CA SER A 129 14.49 -18.20 -0.57
C SER A 129 13.62 -19.42 -0.28
N LEU A 130 12.58 -19.27 0.55
CA LEU A 130 11.63 -20.33 0.83
C LEU A 130 10.73 -20.68 -0.35
N ARG A 131 10.38 -19.70 -1.19
CA ARG A 131 9.59 -19.93 -2.41
C ARG A 131 10.43 -20.54 -3.54
N THR A 132 11.71 -20.19 -3.63
CA THR A 132 12.61 -20.64 -4.70
C THR A 132 13.37 -21.93 -4.39
N ASN A 133 13.31 -22.43 -3.14
CA ASN A 133 14.00 -23.66 -2.69
C ASN A 133 13.44 -24.99 -3.26
N ARG A 134 12.91 -24.99 -4.48
CA ARG A 134 12.55 -26.22 -5.20
C ARG A 134 13.78 -27.08 -5.54
N ASN A 135 14.99 -26.50 -5.67
CA ASN A 135 16.18 -27.22 -6.20
C ASN A 135 17.37 -27.48 -5.25
N PHE A 136 17.40 -27.05 -3.98
CA PHE A 136 18.54 -27.38 -3.07
C PHE A 136 18.42 -28.77 -2.43
N GLY A 137 19.54 -29.41 -2.07
CA GLY A 137 19.63 -30.83 -1.67
C GLY A 137 18.73 -31.28 -0.50
N LYS A 138 18.29 -32.55 -0.53
CA LYS A 138 17.24 -33.15 0.32
C LYS A 138 17.49 -33.12 1.85
N LYS A 139 18.72 -32.93 2.35
CA LYS A 139 19.06 -33.03 3.79
C LYS A 139 19.00 -31.71 4.57
N LEU A 140 19.48 -30.59 4.02
CA LEU A 140 19.30 -29.25 4.65
C LEU A 140 17.82 -28.84 4.71
N LYS A 141 17.03 -29.36 3.76
CA LYS A 141 15.59 -29.16 3.63
C LYS A 141 14.76 -29.59 4.83
N PHE A 142 15.20 -30.54 5.65
CA PHE A 142 14.35 -31.01 6.75
C PHE A 142 14.35 -30.01 7.92
N TRP A 143 15.53 -29.60 8.40
CA TRP A 143 15.64 -28.72 9.57
C TRP A 143 15.19 -27.29 9.30
N GLU A 144 15.50 -26.71 8.13
CA GLU A 144 15.01 -25.37 7.78
C GLU A 144 13.49 -25.33 7.62
N ASN A 145 12.90 -26.34 6.97
CA ASN A 145 11.44 -26.46 6.87
C ASN A 145 10.79 -26.82 8.20
N LEU A 146 11.44 -27.61 9.06
CA LEU A 146 10.93 -27.95 10.38
C LEU A 146 10.87 -26.70 11.26
N ILE A 147 11.93 -25.87 11.28
CA ILE A 147 11.96 -24.62 12.03
C ILE A 147 10.87 -23.65 11.54
N LEU A 148 10.64 -23.57 10.23
CA LEU A 148 9.62 -22.69 9.66
C LEU A 148 8.20 -23.25 9.73
N PHE A 149 8.03 -24.57 9.74
CA PHE A 149 6.77 -25.23 10.03
C PHE A 149 6.40 -25.11 11.51
N LEU A 150 7.41 -25.19 12.38
CA LEU A 150 7.30 -24.99 13.82
C LEU A 150 7.13 -23.53 14.19
N LEU A 151 7.58 -22.57 13.37
CA LEU A 151 7.26 -21.14 13.53
C LEU A 151 5.79 -20.93 13.13
N PRO A 152 4.88 -20.67 14.09
CA PRO A 152 3.48 -20.46 13.77
C PRO A 152 3.31 -19.42 12.67
N LYS A 153 2.44 -19.70 11.68
CA LYS A 153 1.99 -18.70 10.67
C LYS A 153 1.55 -17.36 11.30
N LYS A 154 1.15 -17.38 12.58
CA LYS A 154 0.85 -16.20 13.40
C LYS A 154 2.05 -15.26 13.57
N PHE A 155 3.29 -15.74 13.66
CA PHE A 155 4.48 -14.88 13.79
C PHE A 155 4.68 -13.99 12.57
N PHE A 156 4.48 -14.51 11.35
CA PHE A 156 4.59 -13.71 10.13
C PHE A 156 3.42 -12.74 9.94
N LYS A 157 2.23 -13.06 10.46
CA LYS A 157 1.08 -12.14 10.47
C LYS A 157 1.28 -10.96 11.44
N PHE A 158 2.04 -11.18 12.52
CA PHE A 158 2.39 -10.17 13.52
C PHE A 158 3.43 -9.16 12.99
N THR A 159 4.40 -9.59 12.18
CA THR A 159 5.57 -8.74 11.87
C THR A 159 5.27 -7.41 11.22
N THR A 160 4.27 -7.28 10.33
CA THR A 160 4.11 -6.00 9.62
C THR A 160 3.42 -4.94 10.45
N TYR A 161 2.42 -5.30 11.26
CA TYR A 161 1.81 -4.37 12.22
C TYR A 161 2.80 -4.04 13.36
N ASP A 162 3.58 -5.02 13.82
CA ASP A 162 4.65 -4.77 14.79
C ASP A 162 5.73 -3.82 14.25
N ILE A 163 6.04 -3.91 12.95
CA ILE A 163 6.93 -2.95 12.28
C ILE A 163 6.29 -1.56 12.27
N CYS A 164 4.99 -1.47 11.99
CA CYS A 164 4.29 -0.20 12.08
C CYS A 164 4.39 0.41 13.47
N ASP A 165 4.11 -0.37 14.52
CA ASP A 165 4.16 0.10 15.90
C ASP A 165 5.56 0.57 16.31
N LYS A 166 6.61 -0.10 15.84
CA LYS A 166 8.01 0.32 16.07
C LYS A 166 8.42 1.56 15.29
N LEU A 167 7.76 1.81 14.16
CA LEU A 167 8.00 2.99 13.33
C LEU A 167 7.19 4.19 13.80
N SER A 168 6.02 3.96 14.41
CA SER A 168 5.18 5.01 14.96
C SER A 168 5.97 5.91 15.91
N LEU A 169 5.77 7.20 15.78
CA LEU A 169 6.40 8.20 16.64
C LEU A 169 5.79 8.18 18.03
N ASN A 170 6.62 8.51 19.02
CA ASN A 170 6.10 8.90 20.33
C ASN A 170 5.42 10.27 20.20
N LYS A 171 4.51 10.60 21.15
CA LYS A 171 3.72 11.84 21.11
C LYS A 171 4.56 13.12 21.03
N ASP A 172 5.80 13.06 21.50
CA ASP A 172 6.70 14.22 21.62
C ASP A 172 7.74 14.31 20.48
N GLU A 173 7.74 13.37 19.53
CA GLU A 173 8.73 13.32 18.46
C GLU A 173 8.24 14.05 17.20
N GLU A 174 9.04 14.95 16.65
CA GLU A 174 8.76 15.60 15.38
C GLU A 174 9.02 14.68 14.19
N THR A 175 8.11 14.69 13.21
CA THR A 175 8.24 13.90 11.98
C THR A 175 9.27 14.48 11.04
N GLU A 176 10.30 13.71 10.66
CA GLU A 176 11.27 14.12 9.62
C GLU A 176 10.76 13.81 8.19
N GLY A 177 9.78 12.91 8.07
CA GLY A 177 9.27 12.42 6.80
C GLY A 177 8.32 11.24 6.99
N PHE A 178 8.06 10.51 5.91
CA PHE A 178 7.25 9.31 5.94
C PHE A 178 7.92 8.11 5.26
N PHE A 179 7.61 6.93 5.79
CA PHE A 179 8.07 5.65 5.28
C PHE A 179 6.93 4.86 4.64
N LYS A 180 7.16 4.31 3.44
CA LYS A 180 6.22 3.46 2.70
C LYS A 180 6.48 1.98 2.99
N ILE A 181 5.55 1.29 3.63
CA ILE A 181 5.78 -0.07 4.16
C ILE A 181 5.62 -1.18 3.10
N ASN A 182 4.84 -0.96 2.05
CA ASN A 182 4.42 -2.03 1.15
C ASN A 182 4.81 -1.80 -0.31
N GLU A 183 5.94 -1.15 -0.54
CA GLU A 183 6.51 -1.04 -1.87
C GLU A 183 7.04 -2.37 -2.41
N SER A 184 6.95 -2.52 -3.74
CA SER A 184 7.47 -3.68 -4.45
C SER A 184 9.00 -3.77 -4.40
N HIS A 185 9.70 -2.64 -4.23
CA HIS A 185 11.17 -2.56 -4.17
C HIS A 185 11.62 -1.79 -2.93
N PHE A 186 11.92 -2.53 -1.86
CA PHE A 186 12.46 -1.97 -0.62
C PHE A 186 13.89 -1.46 -0.82
N SER A 187 14.00 -0.20 -1.23
CA SER A 187 15.23 0.57 -1.09
C SER A 187 14.90 1.79 -0.24
N PHE A 188 15.85 2.25 0.57
CA PHE A 188 15.60 3.41 1.42
C PHE A 188 15.20 4.63 0.57
N LYS A 189 15.85 4.82 -0.57
CA LYS A 189 15.54 5.89 -1.53
C LYS A 189 14.09 5.85 -2.02
N ASN A 190 13.55 4.67 -2.27
CA ASN A 190 12.19 4.54 -2.76
C ASN A 190 11.20 4.66 -1.61
N SER A 191 11.48 4.03 -0.47
CA SER A 191 10.52 3.87 0.60
C SER A 191 10.51 5.04 1.60
N TRP A 192 11.49 5.93 1.57
CA TRP A 192 11.55 7.12 2.42
C TRP A 192 11.29 8.40 1.63
N GLN A 193 10.48 9.29 2.21
CA GLN A 193 10.24 10.62 1.67
C GLN A 193 10.31 11.69 2.76
N VAL A 194 11.08 12.75 2.49
CA VAL A 194 11.31 13.86 3.43
C VAL A 194 10.13 14.84 3.43
N ASN A 195 9.92 15.54 4.55
CA ASN A 195 8.95 16.63 4.69
C ASN A 195 7.52 16.21 4.41
N PHE A 196 6.98 15.29 5.23
CA PHE A 196 5.56 14.99 5.17
C PHE A 196 4.75 16.20 5.62
N ASN A 197 3.89 16.72 4.73
CA ASN A 197 2.84 17.64 5.11
C ASN A 197 1.51 17.00 4.71
N SER A 198 0.60 16.83 5.68
CA SER A 198 -0.74 16.27 5.48
C SER A 198 -1.69 17.22 4.75
N VAL A 199 -1.26 18.43 4.39
CA VAL A 199 -2.08 19.36 3.62
C VAL A 199 -2.42 18.76 2.25
N THR A 200 -3.71 18.61 2.01
CA THR A 200 -4.26 18.09 0.76
C THR A 200 -4.81 19.20 -0.13
N LYS A 201 -5.04 18.86 -1.39
CA LYS A 201 -5.87 19.61 -2.33
C LYS A 201 -6.74 18.65 -3.13
N GLU A 202 -7.80 19.16 -3.71
CA GLU A 202 -8.65 18.41 -4.63
C GLU A 202 -8.19 18.61 -6.08
N VAL A 203 -8.30 17.56 -6.88
CA VAL A 203 -8.10 17.59 -8.33
C VAL A 203 -9.29 16.94 -9.03
N ILE A 204 -9.63 17.45 -10.21
CA ILE A 204 -10.69 16.89 -11.05
C ILE A 204 -10.07 15.83 -11.95
N PHE A 205 -10.56 14.59 -11.83
CA PHE A 205 -10.17 13.47 -12.68
C PHE A 205 -11.43 12.71 -13.10
N LEU A 206 -11.63 12.50 -14.39
CA LEU A 206 -12.79 11.80 -14.97
C LEU A 206 -14.12 12.37 -14.42
N ASN A 207 -14.24 13.71 -14.40
CA ASN A 207 -15.39 14.46 -13.87
C ASN A 207 -15.71 14.20 -12.39
N SER A 208 -14.78 13.64 -11.61
CA SER A 208 -14.91 13.42 -10.17
C SER A 208 -13.78 14.13 -9.42
N SER A 209 -14.07 14.62 -8.22
CA SER A 209 -13.07 15.29 -7.36
C SER A 209 -12.35 14.27 -6.49
N PHE A 210 -11.02 14.27 -6.54
CA PHE A 210 -10.16 13.37 -5.75
C PHE A 210 -9.15 14.15 -4.91
N THR A 211 -8.82 13.59 -3.76
CA THR A 211 -7.83 14.16 -2.83
C THR A 211 -6.40 13.79 -3.23
N ILE A 212 -5.48 14.76 -3.21
CA ILE A 212 -4.03 14.56 -3.37
C ILE A 212 -3.25 15.37 -2.33
N LEU A 213 -2.09 14.88 -1.90
CA LEU A 213 -1.19 15.65 -1.05
C LEU A 213 -0.57 16.82 -1.83
N LYS A 214 -0.54 18.02 -1.24
CA LYS A 214 0.01 19.23 -1.91
C LYS A 214 1.48 19.09 -2.29
N ILE A 215 2.26 18.28 -1.56
CA ILE A 215 3.69 18.07 -1.87
C ILE A 215 3.91 17.54 -3.29
N PHE A 216 2.96 16.78 -3.82
CA PHE A 216 3.05 16.21 -5.17
C PHE A 216 2.66 17.19 -6.29
N ASP A 217 2.18 18.38 -5.94
CA ASP A 217 1.86 19.43 -6.92
C ASP A 217 3.11 20.18 -7.41
N SER A 218 4.23 20.04 -6.68
CA SER A 218 5.47 20.70 -7.06
C SER A 218 6.08 20.02 -8.29
N LYS A 219 6.41 20.82 -9.34
CA LYS A 219 7.06 20.34 -10.59
C LYS A 219 8.35 19.53 -10.38
N ASN A 220 8.89 19.51 -9.16
CA ASN A 220 10.11 18.81 -8.80
C ASN A 220 9.87 17.41 -8.24
N PHE A 221 8.62 16.96 -8.11
CA PHE A 221 8.31 15.62 -7.63
C PHE A 221 8.57 14.58 -8.72
N LYS A 222 9.72 13.92 -8.68
CA LYS A 222 10.06 12.78 -9.55
C LYS A 222 9.70 11.48 -8.82
N TYR A 223 8.85 10.66 -9.44
CA TYR A 223 8.48 9.32 -8.97
C TYR A 223 9.63 8.32 -9.09
#